data_AF-A0AA36N358-F1
#
_entry.id   AF-A0AA36N358-F1
#
_cell.length_a   1.000
_cell.length_b   1.000
_cell.length_c   1.000
_cell.angle_alpha   90.00
_cell.angle_beta   90.00
_cell.angle_gamma   90.00
#
_symmetry.space_group_name_H-M   'P 1'
#
loop_
_entity.id
_entity.type
_entity.pdbx_description
1 polymer ?
#
loop_
_entity_poly.entity_id
_entity_poly.type
_entity_poly.pdbx_seq_one_letter_code
_entity_poly.pdbx_strand_id
1 'polypeptide(L)'
;MNRRHKVRVKPWMVLVGGFSLMKLMGAFVPPPQGKAVPVRCTPHLGARLVGHVVGSCIMVAPAYASDTSGLDFQQFVEEFAGKKDFFVALASATLSVAGTAVAVAQLDQAFKASPEGKIQQALAKAMEPFEPSRPHDEVIQRPVMEALRQRIASWQQHATIIGGRYQSGKSVATEEALRGARGVVRFTIRSADWTDRMCKHLGVDDEGLFKEVMRRAREKLKDFPDNLTKFPILLLEVPRTTTEGINLISSTAKDVATDKIGSAIHVIVSASSAAVALAFDAGGTERQVDIWVGDLTEEEAKEFLALHGHENKWEDFVDACGFRIGNLAKACENLKRLA
;
A
#
# COMPACT_ATOMS: atom_id res chain seq x y z
N MET A 1 5.27 -14.12 66.42
CA MET A 1 5.83 -12.80 66.09
C MET A 1 5.53 -12.47 64.63
N ASN A 2 4.77 -11.40 64.42
CA ASN A 2 4.35 -10.84 63.14
C ASN A 2 5.53 -10.24 62.34
N ARG A 3 5.46 -10.30 61.01
CA ARG A 3 5.59 -9.13 60.11
C ARG A 3 5.15 -9.48 58.69
N ARG A 4 3.96 -8.97 58.33
CA ARG A 4 3.46 -8.84 56.95
C ARG A 4 4.11 -7.62 56.29
N HIS A 5 4.55 -7.76 55.04
CA HIS A 5 4.94 -6.62 54.21
C HIS A 5 3.69 -5.88 53.72
N LYS A 6 3.58 -4.59 54.09
CA LYS A 6 2.61 -3.63 53.55
C LYS A 6 3.22 -2.96 52.32
N VAL A 7 2.59 -3.12 51.16
CA VAL A 7 2.84 -2.30 49.97
C VAL A 7 2.00 -1.02 50.08
N ARG A 8 2.65 0.15 50.04
CA ARG A 8 2.01 1.47 49.98
C ARG A 8 1.75 1.83 48.53
N VAL A 9 0.48 2.00 48.17
CA VAL A 9 0.04 2.66 46.93
C VAL A 9 -0.15 4.14 47.24
N LYS A 10 0.46 5.04 46.45
CA LYS A 10 0.26 6.50 46.52
C LYS A 10 -0.96 6.88 45.67
N PRO A 11 -1.89 7.73 46.14
CA PRO A 11 -2.93 8.29 45.29
C PRO A 11 -2.38 9.48 44.50
N TRP A 12 -2.61 9.51 43.19
CA TRP A 12 -2.47 10.73 42.39
C TRP A 12 -3.76 11.53 42.49
N MET A 13 -3.57 12.81 42.82
CA MET A 13 -4.58 13.83 43.05
C MET A 13 -5.04 14.38 41.70
N VAL A 14 -6.32 14.25 41.37
CA VAL A 14 -6.94 14.93 40.23
C VAL A 14 -7.41 16.30 40.71
N LEU A 15 -6.72 17.35 40.25
CA LEU A 15 -7.14 18.74 40.40
C LEU A 15 -8.24 19.03 39.38
N VAL A 16 -9.49 19.10 39.85
CA VAL A 16 -10.61 19.66 39.10
C VAL A 16 -10.55 21.18 39.26
N GLY A 17 -10.02 21.86 38.25
CA GLY A 17 -10.06 23.32 38.15
C GLY A 17 -11.46 23.78 37.75
N GLY A 18 -12.22 24.28 38.73
CA GLY A 18 -13.44 25.03 38.48
C GLY A 18 -13.12 26.42 37.95
N PHE A 19 -13.69 26.79 36.80
CA PHE A 19 -13.82 28.18 36.39
C PHE A 19 -15.25 28.65 36.61
N SER A 20 -15.38 29.56 37.57
CA SER A 20 -16.54 30.38 37.82
C SER A 20 -16.61 31.47 36.73
N LEU A 21 -17.76 31.64 36.07
CA LEU A 21 -18.06 32.89 35.38
C LEU A 21 -19.37 33.47 35.93
N MET A 22 -19.20 34.57 36.67
CA MET A 22 -20.24 35.44 37.18
C MET A 22 -20.98 36.17 36.04
N LYS A 23 -22.29 36.33 36.27
CA LYS A 23 -23.14 37.51 36.00
C LYS A 23 -22.90 38.29 34.69
N LEU A 24 -23.88 38.18 33.79
CA LEU A 24 -24.46 39.36 33.15
C LEU A 24 -25.99 39.23 33.15
N MET A 25 -26.63 40.03 33.99
CA MET A 25 -28.06 40.31 33.93
C MET A 25 -28.30 41.28 32.77
N GLY A 26 -29.22 40.92 31.88
CA GLY A 26 -29.81 41.81 30.88
C GLY A 26 -31.20 41.30 30.57
N ALA A 27 -32.22 42.00 31.08
CA ALA A 27 -33.62 41.66 30.93
C ALA A 27 -34.08 41.81 29.47
N PHE A 28 -34.85 40.84 28.95
CA PHE A 28 -35.84 41.12 27.91
C PHE A 28 -36.98 40.07 27.88
N VAL A 29 -38.17 40.59 28.18
CA VAL A 29 -39.58 40.18 27.98
C VAL A 29 -39.88 38.88 27.19
N PRO A 30 -40.77 37.98 27.66
CA PRO A 30 -41.24 36.83 26.89
C PRO A 30 -42.48 37.19 26.03
N PRO A 31 -42.64 36.65 24.80
CA PRO A 31 -43.92 36.67 24.10
C PRO A 31 -44.76 35.41 24.41
N PRO A 32 -46.06 35.44 24.12
CA PRO A 32 -47.06 34.63 24.82
C PRO A 32 -47.30 33.26 24.18
N GLN A 33 -47.89 32.38 24.98
CA GLN A 33 -48.41 31.07 24.59
C GLN A 33 -49.43 31.20 23.44
N GLY A 34 -49.22 30.43 22.37
CA GLY A 34 -50.13 30.34 21.22
C GLY A 34 -50.25 28.89 20.75
N LYS A 35 -51.50 28.47 20.56
CA LYS A 35 -52.00 27.10 20.38
C LYS A 35 -51.54 26.40 19.09
N ALA A 36 -51.40 25.09 19.15
CA ALA A 36 -51.29 24.19 18.00
C ALA A 36 -52.66 23.88 17.37
N VAL A 37 -52.79 23.98 16.03
CA VAL A 37 -53.71 23.24 15.13
C VAL A 37 -53.14 23.31 13.68
N PRO A 38 -53.28 22.28 12.82
CA PRO A 38 -52.34 21.97 11.74
C PRO A 38 -52.83 22.40 10.34
N VAL A 39 -51.90 22.53 9.37
CA VAL A 39 -52.25 22.59 7.94
C VAL A 39 -51.26 21.76 7.11
N ARG A 40 -51.83 20.81 6.34
CA ARG A 40 -51.17 19.98 5.31
C ARG A 40 -50.94 20.78 4.02
N CYS A 41 -49.81 20.48 3.36
CA CYS A 41 -49.48 20.36 1.91
C CYS A 41 -50.43 21.01 0.88
N THR A 42 -50.06 21.63 -0.25
CA THR A 42 -48.85 21.80 -1.12
C THR A 42 -49.29 22.77 -2.28
N PRO A 43 -48.62 22.88 -3.45
CA PRO A 43 -47.60 23.86 -3.86
C PRO A 43 -48.07 24.87 -4.94
N HIS A 44 -47.34 25.96 -5.21
CA HIS A 44 -47.02 26.46 -6.57
C HIS A 44 -46.17 27.75 -6.56
N LEU A 45 -45.44 27.90 -7.68
CA LEU A 45 -44.34 28.80 -8.02
C LEU A 45 -44.62 30.31 -7.89
N GLY A 46 -43.55 31.09 -7.65
CA GLY A 46 -43.49 32.51 -8.00
C GLY A 46 -42.20 33.20 -7.54
N ALA A 47 -41.27 33.41 -8.47
CA ALA A 47 -39.96 34.03 -8.23
C ALA A 47 -40.02 35.49 -7.74
N ARG A 48 -39.06 35.91 -6.91
CA ARG A 48 -38.51 37.27 -6.91
C ARG A 48 -37.12 37.32 -6.25
N LEU A 49 -36.10 37.51 -7.08
CA LEU A 49 -34.79 38.03 -6.67
C LEU A 49 -34.95 39.51 -6.29
N VAL A 50 -34.54 39.88 -5.08
CA VAL A 50 -34.03 41.22 -4.75
C VAL A 50 -32.83 41.00 -3.83
N GLY A 51 -31.66 41.46 -4.24
CA GLY A 51 -30.42 41.35 -3.47
C GLY A 51 -30.33 42.40 -2.38
N HIS A 52 -29.72 42.03 -1.25
CA HIS A 52 -28.53 42.70 -0.71
C HIS A 52 -27.93 41.83 0.42
N VAL A 53 -26.60 41.89 0.47
CA VAL A 53 -25.65 41.02 1.20
C VAL A 53 -25.75 41.18 2.72
N VAL A 54 -25.64 40.06 3.46
CA VAL A 54 -24.69 39.78 4.58
C VAL A 54 -25.27 38.61 5.41
N GLY A 55 -24.53 37.51 5.46
CA GLY A 55 -24.82 36.35 6.34
C GLY A 55 -25.09 35.07 5.57
N SER A 56 -24.05 34.46 5.00
CA SER A 56 -24.15 33.13 4.40
C SER A 56 -24.36 32.07 5.48
N CYS A 57 -25.61 31.89 5.91
CA CYS A 57 -26.08 30.64 6.47
C CYS A 57 -26.12 29.61 5.34
N ILE A 58 -25.11 28.75 5.25
CA ILE A 58 -25.22 27.55 4.43
C ILE A 58 -26.20 26.63 5.16
N MET A 59 -27.46 26.62 4.71
CA MET A 59 -28.41 25.57 5.06
C MET A 59 -27.93 24.26 4.43
N VAL A 60 -27.10 23.51 5.15
CA VAL A 60 -26.96 22.08 4.91
C VAL A 60 -28.08 21.40 5.67
N ALA A 61 -29.19 21.10 4.99
CA ALA A 61 -30.09 20.07 5.48
C ALA A 61 -29.31 18.73 5.46
N PRO A 62 -29.34 18.00 6.57
CA PRO A 62 -30.10 16.77 6.49
C PRO A 62 -31.02 16.60 7.70
N ALA A 63 -32.24 16.16 7.39
CA ALA A 63 -33.17 15.61 8.35
C ALA A 63 -32.64 14.28 8.90
N TYR A 64 -31.67 14.33 9.82
CA TYR A 64 -31.28 13.24 10.72
C TYR A 64 -30.68 13.87 11.99
N ALA A 65 -31.53 14.55 12.75
CA ALA A 65 -31.18 15.10 14.06
C ALA A 65 -32.25 14.67 15.05
N SER A 66 -32.21 13.38 15.41
CA SER A 66 -32.78 12.86 16.65
C SER A 66 -32.02 11.58 16.97
N ASP A 67 -31.37 11.56 18.13
CA ASP A 67 -30.62 10.46 18.75
C ASP A 67 -29.20 10.17 18.23
N THR A 68 -28.24 11.03 18.58
CA THR A 68 -26.83 10.64 18.74
C THR A 68 -26.34 10.74 20.19
N SER A 69 -27.24 10.85 21.18
CA SER A 69 -26.88 10.65 22.59
C SER A 69 -26.65 9.17 22.87
N GLY A 70 -25.56 8.61 22.35
CA GLY A 70 -25.21 7.20 22.55
C GLY A 70 -24.22 6.61 21.56
N LEU A 71 -23.81 7.32 20.51
CA LEU A 71 -22.78 6.81 19.59
C LEU A 71 -21.39 7.05 20.20
N ASP A 72 -20.67 5.95 20.42
CA ASP A 72 -19.25 5.98 20.70
C ASP A 72 -18.53 6.71 19.55
N PHE A 73 -17.61 7.62 19.87
CA PHE A 73 -16.86 8.40 18.89
C PHE A 73 -16.16 7.48 17.88
N GLN A 74 -15.76 6.27 18.28
CA GLN A 74 -15.22 5.27 17.36
C GLN A 74 -16.24 4.77 16.32
N GLN A 75 -17.49 4.48 16.72
CA GLN A 75 -18.55 4.05 15.78
C GLN A 75 -18.91 5.15 14.79
N PHE A 76 -18.95 6.40 15.25
CA PHE A 76 -19.19 7.55 14.38
C PHE A 76 -18.07 7.76 13.34
N VAL A 77 -16.81 7.52 13.71
CA VAL A 77 -15.68 7.60 12.77
C VAL A 77 -15.73 6.47 11.74
N GLU A 78 -16.14 5.26 12.12
CA GLU A 78 -16.28 4.13 11.19
C GLU A 78 -17.41 4.34 10.17
N GLU A 79 -18.57 4.85 10.62
CA GLU A 79 -19.74 5.07 9.76
C GLU A 79 -19.52 6.18 8.71
N PHE A 80 -18.65 7.16 9.02
CA PHE A 80 -18.37 8.31 8.16
C PHE A 80 -16.92 8.36 7.64
N ALA A 81 -16.17 7.26 7.77
CA ALA A 81 -14.72 7.17 7.47
C ALA A 81 -14.29 7.59 6.06
N GLY A 82 -15.21 7.78 5.10
CA GLY A 82 -14.90 8.23 3.75
C GLY A 82 -15.16 9.72 3.45
N LYS A 83 -15.74 10.49 4.38
CA LYS A 83 -16.29 11.83 4.09
C LYS A 83 -15.54 12.95 4.83
N LYS A 84 -14.28 13.20 4.44
CA LYS A 84 -13.45 14.28 5.01
C LYS A 84 -14.16 15.65 5.02
N ASP A 85 -14.94 15.95 3.99
CA ASP A 85 -15.65 17.22 3.84
C ASP A 85 -16.75 17.44 4.90
N PHE A 86 -17.39 16.35 5.36
CA PHE A 86 -18.44 16.42 6.37
C PHE A 86 -17.90 16.81 7.74
N PHE A 87 -16.73 16.27 8.12
CA PHE A 87 -16.09 16.58 9.40
C PHE A 87 -15.47 17.98 9.42
N VAL A 88 -14.89 18.43 8.31
CA VAL A 88 -14.39 19.82 8.18
C VAL A 88 -15.54 20.80 8.34
N ALA A 89 -16.70 20.53 7.73
CA ALA A 89 -17.90 21.35 7.89
C ALA A 89 -18.38 21.37 9.36
N LEU A 90 -18.45 20.23 10.03
CA LEU A 90 -18.89 20.13 11.43
C LEU A 90 -17.94 20.86 12.40
N ALA A 91 -16.63 20.71 12.21
CA ALA A 91 -15.61 21.36 13.03
C ALA A 91 -15.51 22.87 12.76
N SER A 92 -15.81 23.32 11.53
CA SER A 92 -15.89 24.75 11.20
C SER A 92 -17.12 25.45 11.79
N ALA A 93 -18.21 24.70 12.03
CA ALA A 93 -19.46 25.23 12.57
C ALA A 93 -19.46 25.39 14.11
N THR A 94 -18.51 24.78 14.83
CA THR A 94 -18.57 24.65 16.30
C THR A 94 -17.29 25.07 17.04
N LEU A 95 -16.15 25.20 16.37
CA LEU A 95 -14.85 25.47 17.02
C LEU A 95 -14.20 26.76 16.52
N SER A 96 -13.36 27.36 17.37
CA SER A 96 -12.42 28.41 16.94
C SER A 96 -11.38 27.84 15.96
N VAL A 97 -10.82 28.67 15.08
CA VAL A 97 -9.86 28.23 14.03
C VAL A 97 -8.74 27.33 14.57
N ALA A 98 -8.22 27.61 15.76
CA ALA A 98 -7.20 26.79 16.42
C ALA A 98 -7.75 25.45 16.95
N GLY A 99 -8.97 25.44 17.50
CA GLY A 99 -9.66 24.21 17.92
C GLY A 99 -10.01 23.31 16.73
N THR A 100 -10.40 23.90 15.60
CA THR A 100 -10.66 23.20 14.33
C THR A 100 -9.39 22.51 13.83
N ALA A 101 -8.22 23.18 13.87
CA ALA A 101 -6.96 22.59 13.42
C ALA A 101 -6.54 21.36 14.25
N VAL A 102 -6.67 21.43 15.58
CA VAL A 102 -6.35 20.30 16.48
C VAL A 102 -7.33 19.14 16.27
N ALA A 103 -8.64 19.42 16.15
CA ALA A 103 -9.65 18.40 15.91
C ALA A 103 -9.44 17.70 14.55
N VAL A 104 -9.13 18.46 13.50
CA VAL A 104 -8.82 17.91 12.16
C VAL A 104 -7.56 17.04 12.21
N ALA A 105 -6.52 17.45 12.94
CA ALA A 105 -5.30 16.65 13.09
C ALA A 105 -5.56 15.34 13.84
N GLN A 106 -6.36 15.36 14.91
CA GLN A 106 -6.74 14.17 15.66
C GLN A 106 -7.62 13.22 14.83
N LEU A 107 -8.55 13.77 14.03
CA LEU A 107 -9.37 12.99 13.11
C LEU A 107 -8.54 12.35 11.99
N ASP A 108 -7.59 13.09 11.41
CA ASP A 108 -6.70 12.54 10.39
C ASP A 108 -5.80 11.44 10.96
N GLN A 109 -5.33 11.59 12.21
CA GLN A 109 -4.61 10.51 12.92
C GLN A 109 -5.50 9.29 13.19
N ALA A 110 -6.73 9.50 13.68
CA ALA A 110 -7.68 8.41 13.94
C ALA A 110 -8.07 7.68 12.66
N PHE A 111 -8.30 8.41 11.56
CA PHE A 111 -8.56 7.84 10.25
C PHE A 111 -7.34 7.06 9.75
N LYS A 112 -6.14 7.63 9.81
CA LYS A 112 -4.91 6.94 9.40
C LYS A 112 -4.65 5.65 10.19
N ALA A 113 -5.09 5.58 11.44
CA ALA A 113 -5.01 4.39 12.28
C ALA A 113 -6.15 3.39 12.04
N SER A 114 -7.25 3.79 11.39
CA SER A 114 -8.38 2.91 11.10
C SER A 114 -8.05 1.91 9.99
N PRO A 115 -8.77 0.77 9.91
CA PRO A 115 -8.59 -0.19 8.82
C PRO A 115 -8.71 0.44 7.42
N GLU A 116 -9.69 1.34 7.23
CA GLU A 116 -9.90 2.02 5.95
C GLU A 116 -8.74 2.98 5.62
N GLY A 117 -8.26 3.76 6.59
CA GLY A 117 -7.12 4.65 6.35
C GLY A 117 -5.82 3.89 6.07
N LYS A 118 -5.62 2.71 6.68
CA LYS A 118 -4.52 1.80 6.36
C LYS A 118 -4.66 1.24 4.95
N ILE A 119 -5.85 0.80 4.54
CA ILE A 119 -6.12 0.33 3.16
C ILE A 119 -5.82 1.44 2.15
N GLN A 120 -6.27 2.67 2.38
CA GLN A 120 -6.05 3.78 1.44
C GLN A 120 -4.56 4.14 1.31
N GLN A 121 -3.81 4.15 2.41
CA GLN A 121 -2.36 4.37 2.39
C GLN A 121 -1.61 3.24 1.66
N ALA A 122 -1.93 1.99 1.99
CA ALA A 122 -1.38 0.81 1.35
C ALA A 122 -1.67 0.78 -0.16
N LEU A 123 -2.91 1.11 -0.55
CA LEU A 123 -3.33 1.23 -1.93
C LEU A 123 -2.58 2.34 -2.66
N ALA A 124 -2.41 3.52 -2.05
CA ALA A 124 -1.64 4.60 -2.64
C ALA A 124 -0.20 4.16 -2.93
N LYS A 125 0.46 3.52 -1.95
CA LYS A 125 1.81 2.97 -2.10
C LYS A 125 1.89 1.91 -3.19
N ALA A 126 0.93 0.98 -3.25
CA ALA A 126 0.90 -0.07 -4.27
C ALA A 126 0.68 0.47 -5.70
N MET A 127 0.04 1.63 -5.83
CA MET A 127 -0.28 2.25 -7.12
C MET A 127 0.79 3.21 -7.64
N GLU A 128 1.84 3.47 -6.86
CA GLU A 128 3.03 4.16 -7.36
C GLU A 128 3.67 3.33 -8.49
N PRO A 129 4.20 3.97 -9.56
CA PRO A 129 4.97 3.27 -10.57
C PRO A 129 6.16 2.56 -9.93
N PHE A 130 6.36 1.29 -10.28
CA PHE A 130 7.46 0.50 -9.78
C PHE A 130 8.77 1.00 -10.38
N GLU A 131 9.62 1.59 -9.55
CA GLU A 131 10.95 2.04 -9.95
C GLU A 131 12.03 1.19 -9.27
N PRO A 132 12.77 0.37 -10.04
CA PRO A 132 13.98 -0.29 -9.56
C PRO A 132 14.98 0.72 -8.98
N SER A 133 15.75 0.29 -7.97
CA SER A 133 16.79 1.13 -7.38
C SER A 133 17.96 1.41 -8.32
N ARG A 134 18.14 0.60 -9.36
CA ARG A 134 19.20 0.75 -10.34
C ARG A 134 18.75 1.70 -11.47
N PRO A 135 19.61 2.63 -11.92
CA PRO A 135 19.35 3.43 -13.11
C PRO A 135 19.20 2.56 -14.37
N HIS A 136 18.35 3.00 -15.30
CA HIS A 136 18.05 2.23 -16.52
C HIS A 136 19.25 2.14 -17.47
N ASP A 137 20.07 3.19 -17.53
CA ASP A 137 21.29 3.29 -18.33
C ASP A 137 22.44 2.40 -17.84
N GLU A 138 22.33 1.85 -16.62
CA GLU A 138 23.28 0.87 -16.07
C GLU A 138 22.86 -0.59 -16.35
N VAL A 139 21.80 -0.81 -17.13
CA VAL A 139 21.25 -2.15 -17.39
C VAL A 139 21.26 -2.45 -18.88
N ILE A 140 22.00 -3.50 -19.27
CA ILE A 140 21.91 -4.08 -20.61
C ILE A 140 20.51 -4.65 -20.87
N GLN A 141 20.00 -4.45 -22.08
CA GLN A 141 18.73 -5.07 -22.47
C GLN A 141 18.95 -6.54 -22.77
N ARG A 142 18.10 -7.40 -22.18
CA ARG A 142 18.18 -8.85 -22.37
C ARG A 142 16.85 -9.37 -22.91
N PRO A 143 16.85 -10.35 -23.85
CA PRO A 143 15.61 -10.92 -24.39
C PRO A 143 14.64 -11.44 -23.32
N VAL A 144 15.17 -11.93 -22.19
CA VAL A 144 14.36 -12.41 -21.06
C VAL A 144 13.52 -11.31 -20.39
N MET A 145 13.96 -10.05 -20.43
CA MET A 145 13.21 -8.92 -19.87
C MET A 145 11.93 -8.67 -20.69
N GLU A 146 12.05 -8.72 -22.01
CA GLU A 146 10.90 -8.57 -22.90
C GLU A 146 9.98 -9.79 -22.83
N ALA A 147 10.53 -11.00 -22.73
CA ALA A 147 9.73 -12.21 -22.49
C ALA A 147 8.93 -12.13 -21.17
N LEU A 148 9.54 -11.60 -20.10
CA LEU A 148 8.85 -11.33 -18.83
C LEU A 148 7.75 -10.28 -18.99
N ARG A 149 8.04 -9.18 -19.69
CA ARG A 149 7.06 -8.12 -19.94
C ARG A 149 5.85 -8.65 -20.71
N GLN A 150 6.08 -9.40 -21.79
CA GLN A 150 5.02 -10.04 -22.58
C GLN A 150 4.22 -11.01 -21.73
N ARG A 151 4.89 -11.84 -20.93
CA ARG A 151 4.25 -12.76 -20.00
C ARG A 151 3.31 -12.04 -19.03
N ILE A 152 3.73 -10.90 -18.47
CA ILE A 152 2.92 -10.12 -17.52
C ILE A 152 1.75 -9.44 -18.25
N ALA A 153 1.96 -8.96 -19.47
CA ALA A 153 0.93 -8.32 -20.29
C ALA A 153 -0.17 -9.28 -20.74
N SER A 154 0.18 -10.53 -21.08
CA SER A 154 -0.75 -11.55 -21.57
C SER A 154 -0.92 -12.70 -20.58
N TRP A 155 -1.05 -12.38 -19.30
CA TRP A 155 -1.04 -13.39 -18.23
C TRP A 155 -2.24 -14.36 -18.35
N GLN A 156 -1.97 -15.65 -18.53
CA GLN A 156 -2.99 -16.71 -18.64
C GLN A 156 -3.10 -17.56 -17.37
N GLN A 157 -1.97 -18.00 -16.83
CA GLN A 157 -1.86 -18.67 -15.53
C GLN A 157 -1.78 -17.62 -14.41
N HIS A 158 -1.58 -17.96 -13.13
CA HIS A 158 -1.61 -16.93 -12.06
C HIS A 158 -0.29 -16.78 -11.32
N ALA A 159 0.63 -17.73 -11.49
CA ALA A 159 1.98 -17.67 -10.96
C ALA A 159 3.02 -17.71 -12.09
N THR A 160 4.13 -17.02 -11.87
CA THR A 160 5.34 -17.11 -12.68
C THR A 160 6.53 -17.28 -11.75
N ILE A 161 7.34 -18.31 -11.96
CA ILE A 161 8.60 -18.46 -11.24
C ILE A 161 9.78 -18.11 -12.14
N ILE A 162 10.71 -17.36 -11.58
CA ILE A 162 11.93 -16.92 -12.24
C ILE A 162 13.09 -17.68 -11.60
N GLY A 163 13.54 -18.69 -12.33
CA GLY A 163 14.65 -19.56 -11.98
C GLY A 163 15.95 -19.12 -12.64
N GLY A 164 17.07 -19.63 -12.13
CA GLY A 164 18.39 -19.34 -12.70
C GLY A 164 19.50 -19.53 -11.68
N ARG A 165 20.73 -19.64 -12.17
CA ARG A 165 21.92 -19.71 -11.30
C ARG A 165 22.01 -18.46 -10.44
N TYR A 166 22.60 -18.58 -9.25
CA TYR A 166 22.89 -17.42 -8.41
C TYR A 166 23.68 -16.38 -9.22
N GLN A 167 23.36 -15.09 -9.09
CA GLN A 167 23.99 -14.00 -9.84
C GLN A 167 23.79 -14.00 -11.38
N SER A 168 22.80 -14.72 -11.92
CA SER A 168 22.46 -14.66 -13.36
C SER A 168 21.66 -13.41 -13.79
N GLY A 169 21.32 -12.52 -12.84
CA GLY A 169 20.59 -11.29 -13.14
C GLY A 169 19.06 -11.40 -13.07
N LYS A 170 18.50 -12.41 -12.37
CA LYS A 170 17.04 -12.58 -12.21
C LYS A 170 16.32 -11.35 -11.67
N SER A 171 16.77 -10.81 -10.52
CA SER A 171 16.14 -9.63 -9.91
C SER A 171 16.19 -8.46 -10.89
N VAL A 172 17.34 -8.19 -11.50
CA VAL A 172 17.48 -7.13 -12.51
C VAL A 172 16.51 -7.33 -13.68
N ALA A 173 16.43 -8.54 -14.24
CA ALA A 173 15.53 -8.82 -15.35
C ALA A 173 14.05 -8.64 -14.98
N THR A 174 13.68 -9.06 -13.77
CA THR A 174 12.30 -8.93 -13.24
C THR A 174 11.96 -7.48 -12.97
N GLU A 175 12.87 -6.76 -12.35
CA GLU A 175 12.71 -5.35 -11.98
C GLU A 175 12.61 -4.47 -13.22
N GLU A 176 13.46 -4.66 -14.23
CA GLU A 176 13.34 -3.93 -15.50
C GLU A 176 12.08 -4.27 -16.28
N ALA A 177 11.63 -5.53 -16.25
CA ALA A 177 10.37 -5.91 -16.89
C ALA A 177 9.15 -5.22 -16.25
N LEU A 178 9.24 -4.92 -14.95
CA LEU A 178 8.21 -4.25 -14.16
C LEU A 178 8.36 -2.73 -14.08
N ARG A 179 9.44 -2.15 -14.62
CA ARG A 179 9.71 -0.71 -14.52
C ARG A 179 8.51 0.11 -15.03
N GLY A 180 8.08 1.07 -14.22
CA GLY A 180 6.92 1.93 -14.48
C GLY A 180 5.54 1.27 -14.28
N ALA A 181 5.48 -0.04 -14.04
CA ALA A 181 4.22 -0.74 -13.80
C ALA A 181 3.65 -0.36 -12.42
N ARG A 182 2.34 -0.12 -12.36
CA ARG A 182 1.60 0.13 -11.12
C ARG A 182 0.99 -1.15 -10.60
N GLY A 183 0.71 -1.17 -9.29
CA GLY A 183 0.12 -2.33 -8.62
C GLY A 183 1.14 -3.38 -8.21
N VAL A 184 2.43 -3.05 -8.18
CA VAL A 184 3.51 -3.99 -7.83
C VAL A 184 3.85 -3.87 -6.34
N VAL A 185 3.70 -4.96 -5.60
CA VAL A 185 4.17 -5.06 -4.21
C VAL A 185 5.35 -6.02 -4.17
N ARG A 186 6.54 -5.50 -3.91
CA ARG A 186 7.78 -6.29 -3.76
C ARG A 186 8.03 -6.64 -2.31
N PHE A 187 8.38 -7.90 -2.05
CA PHE A 187 8.79 -8.36 -0.73
C PHE A 187 9.91 -9.41 -0.81
N THR A 188 10.91 -9.30 0.08
CA THR A 188 12.02 -10.25 0.18
C THR A 188 11.79 -11.21 1.35
N ILE A 189 11.71 -12.51 1.07
CA ILE A 189 11.40 -13.56 2.05
C ILE A 189 12.67 -14.01 2.75
N ARG A 190 12.85 -13.62 4.03
CA ARG A 190 14.05 -13.93 4.82
C ARG A 190 13.81 -14.84 6.03
N SER A 191 12.55 -15.15 6.34
CA SER A 191 12.15 -15.87 7.55
C SER A 191 10.80 -16.56 7.37
N ALA A 192 10.44 -17.48 8.27
CA ALA A 192 9.18 -18.23 8.20
C ALA A 192 7.93 -17.35 8.44
N ASP A 193 8.05 -16.26 9.21
CA ASP A 193 7.00 -15.26 9.51
C ASP A 193 6.83 -14.19 8.41
N TRP A 194 7.24 -14.50 7.17
CA TRP A 194 7.33 -13.49 6.11
C TRP A 194 5.98 -12.89 5.72
N THR A 195 4.86 -13.63 5.81
CA THR A 195 3.51 -13.14 5.49
C THR A 195 3.10 -11.99 6.40
N ASP A 196 3.34 -12.11 7.71
CA ASP A 196 3.07 -11.05 8.68
C ASP A 196 3.97 -9.82 8.43
N ARG A 197 5.24 -10.07 8.08
CA ARG A 197 6.19 -9.00 7.75
C ARG A 197 5.82 -8.28 6.45
N MET A 198 5.26 -8.99 5.48
CA MET A 198 4.75 -8.42 4.24
C MET A 198 3.56 -7.50 4.50
N CYS A 199 2.59 -7.95 5.31
CA CYS A 199 1.45 -7.12 5.72
C CYS A 199 1.92 -5.83 6.42
N LYS A 200 2.82 -5.97 7.40
CA LYS A 200 3.43 -4.82 8.10
C LYS A 200 4.22 -3.90 7.17
N HIS A 201 4.94 -4.45 6.20
CA HIS A 201 5.69 -3.66 5.21
C HIS A 201 4.77 -2.81 4.31
N LEU A 202 3.57 -3.30 4.04
CA LEU A 202 2.55 -2.56 3.31
C LEU A 202 1.76 -1.58 4.21
N GLY A 203 1.88 -1.71 5.54
CA GLY A 203 1.18 -0.88 6.52
C GLY A 203 -0.19 -1.40 6.92
N VAL A 204 -0.46 -2.69 6.70
CA VAL A 204 -1.70 -3.37 7.09
C VAL A 204 -1.45 -4.40 8.19
N ASP A 205 -2.49 -4.68 8.99
CA ASP A 205 -2.34 -5.50 10.21
C ASP A 205 -2.38 -7.00 9.92
N ASP A 206 -3.10 -7.41 8.87
CA ASP A 206 -3.37 -8.81 8.56
C ASP A 206 -3.55 -9.08 7.06
N GLU A 207 -3.65 -10.36 6.71
CA GLU A 207 -3.80 -10.85 5.34
C GLU A 207 -5.16 -10.47 4.71
N GLY A 208 -6.21 -10.32 5.51
CA GLY A 208 -7.53 -9.89 5.04
C GLY A 208 -7.50 -8.47 4.50
N LEU A 209 -6.87 -7.55 5.24
CA LEU A 209 -6.64 -6.18 4.79
C LEU A 209 -5.71 -6.14 3.58
N PHE A 210 -4.68 -6.98 3.53
CA PHE A 210 -3.82 -7.11 2.35
C PHE A 210 -4.61 -7.52 1.09
N LYS A 211 -5.46 -8.56 1.20
CA LYS A 211 -6.33 -9.02 0.10
C LYS A 211 -7.28 -7.91 -0.35
N GLU A 212 -7.83 -7.14 0.58
CA GLU A 212 -8.70 -6.01 0.27
C GLU A 212 -7.95 -4.88 -0.47
N VAL A 213 -6.71 -4.55 -0.05
CA VAL A 213 -5.85 -3.59 -0.77
C VAL A 213 -5.64 -4.04 -2.21
N MET A 214 -5.29 -5.31 -2.42
CA MET A 214 -5.05 -5.85 -3.75
C MET A 214 -6.31 -5.86 -4.61
N ARG A 215 -7.45 -6.21 -4.04
CA ARG A 215 -8.75 -6.14 -4.72
C ARG A 215 -9.05 -4.71 -5.19
N ARG A 216 -8.83 -3.70 -4.35
CA ARG A 216 -9.03 -2.29 -4.71
C ARG A 216 -7.99 -1.79 -5.72
N ALA A 217 -6.74 -2.27 -5.62
CA ALA A 217 -5.70 -1.98 -6.61
C ALA A 217 -6.12 -2.49 -8.00
N ARG A 218 -6.65 -3.72 -8.10
CA ARG A 218 -7.20 -4.27 -9.35
C ARG A 218 -8.27 -3.39 -9.97
N GLU A 219 -9.22 -2.91 -9.16
CA GLU A 219 -10.26 -2.01 -9.66
C GLU A 219 -9.66 -0.69 -10.17
N LYS A 220 -8.75 -0.09 -9.42
CA LYS A 220 -8.09 1.16 -9.79
C LYS A 220 -7.17 1.02 -11.01
N LEU A 221 -6.56 -0.14 -11.23
CA LEU A 221 -5.72 -0.43 -12.41
C LEU A 221 -6.52 -0.41 -13.73
N LYS A 222 -7.85 -0.55 -13.69
CA LYS A 222 -8.71 -0.41 -14.87
C LYS A 222 -8.68 1.01 -15.43
N ASP A 223 -8.44 2.01 -14.59
CA ASP A 223 -8.34 3.43 -14.96
C ASP A 223 -7.03 3.78 -15.68
N PHE A 224 -6.06 2.85 -15.73
CA PHE A 224 -4.76 3.03 -16.36
C PHE A 224 -4.63 2.14 -17.60
N PRO A 225 -5.14 2.53 -18.78
CA PRO A 225 -5.12 1.71 -19.99
C PRO A 225 -3.71 1.26 -20.38
N ASP A 226 -2.72 2.13 -20.22
CA ASP A 226 -1.32 1.89 -20.59
C ASP A 226 -0.52 1.11 -19.54
N ASN A 227 -1.13 0.75 -18.40
CA ASN A 227 -0.44 -0.07 -17.40
C ASN A 227 -0.20 -1.49 -17.93
N LEU A 228 0.97 -2.04 -17.62
CA LEU A 228 1.43 -3.35 -18.09
C LEU A 228 0.41 -4.47 -17.88
N THR A 229 -0.36 -4.42 -16.79
CA THR A 229 -1.43 -5.38 -16.51
C THR A 229 -2.58 -4.71 -15.74
N LYS A 230 -3.76 -5.35 -15.76
CA LYS A 230 -4.94 -4.93 -14.98
C LYS A 230 -5.06 -5.61 -13.62
N PHE A 231 -4.07 -6.42 -13.27
CA PHE A 231 -4.03 -7.17 -12.02
C PHE A 231 -2.83 -6.69 -11.20
N PRO A 232 -2.99 -6.53 -9.88
CA PRO A 232 -1.85 -6.27 -9.00
C PRO A 232 -0.88 -7.46 -9.04
N ILE A 233 0.40 -7.17 -8.85
CA ILE A 233 1.50 -8.11 -8.89
C ILE A 233 2.13 -8.19 -7.51
N LEU A 234 2.19 -9.40 -6.95
CA LEU A 234 3.00 -9.71 -5.78
C LEU A 234 4.34 -10.28 -6.24
N LEU A 235 5.41 -9.51 -6.09
CA LEU A 235 6.78 -9.93 -6.37
C LEU A 235 7.45 -10.44 -5.09
N LEU A 236 7.67 -11.75 -5.02
CA LEU A 236 8.33 -12.43 -3.91
C LEU A 236 9.76 -12.78 -4.30
N GLU A 237 10.73 -12.13 -3.66
CA GLU A 237 12.14 -12.47 -3.82
C GLU A 237 12.55 -13.47 -2.75
N VAL A 238 13.14 -14.58 -3.17
CA VAL A 238 13.66 -15.63 -2.29
C VAL A 238 15.18 -15.65 -2.37
N PRO A 239 15.89 -15.03 -1.41
CA PRO A 239 17.34 -15.11 -1.28
C PRO A 239 17.84 -16.54 -1.13
N ARG A 240 19.11 -16.76 -1.48
CA ARG A 240 19.77 -18.07 -1.32
C ARG A 240 19.88 -18.49 0.16
N THR A 241 19.94 -17.51 1.06
CA THR A 241 20.05 -17.74 2.52
C THR A 241 18.75 -18.23 3.14
N THR A 242 17.64 -18.20 2.40
CA THR A 242 16.34 -18.62 2.91
C THR A 242 16.23 -20.14 2.88
N THR A 243 16.24 -20.75 4.06
CA THR A 243 16.14 -22.20 4.26
C THR A 243 14.78 -22.65 4.80
N GLU A 244 13.95 -21.70 5.23
CA GLU A 244 12.67 -21.96 5.88
C GLU A 244 11.52 -21.27 5.12
N GLY A 245 10.31 -21.83 5.24
CA GLY A 245 9.10 -21.21 4.70
C GLY A 245 8.86 -21.42 3.20
N ILE A 246 9.70 -22.17 2.48
CA ILE A 246 9.54 -22.40 1.01
C ILE A 246 8.16 -23.02 0.68
N ASN A 247 7.73 -24.02 1.43
CA ASN A 247 6.41 -24.64 1.25
C ASN A 247 5.25 -23.63 1.45
N LEU A 248 5.45 -22.66 2.35
CA LEU A 248 4.49 -21.59 2.60
C LEU A 248 4.42 -20.61 1.42
N ILE A 249 5.52 -20.38 0.71
CA ILE A 249 5.53 -19.55 -0.52
C ILE A 249 4.64 -20.19 -1.58
N SER A 250 4.78 -21.50 -1.80
CA SER A 250 3.96 -22.26 -2.74
C SER A 250 2.48 -22.23 -2.35
N SER A 251 2.14 -22.47 -1.08
CA SER A 251 0.74 -22.44 -0.63
C SER A 251 0.16 -21.03 -0.72
N THR A 252 0.86 -20.00 -0.25
CA THR A 252 0.39 -18.62 -0.35
C THR A 252 0.22 -18.21 -1.81
N ALA A 253 1.16 -18.58 -2.69
CA ALA A 253 1.03 -18.32 -4.12
C ALA A 253 -0.22 -19.00 -4.69
N LYS A 254 -0.52 -20.26 -4.31
CA LYS A 254 -1.77 -20.93 -4.69
C LYS A 254 -2.98 -20.18 -4.16
N ASP A 255 -3.01 -19.82 -2.89
CA ASP A 255 -4.17 -19.21 -2.23
C ASP A 255 -4.51 -17.85 -2.83
N VAL A 256 -3.51 -16.97 -2.99
CA VAL A 256 -3.73 -15.63 -3.57
C VAL A 256 -4.01 -15.68 -5.07
N ALA A 257 -3.54 -16.74 -5.76
CA ALA A 257 -3.77 -16.95 -7.17
C ALA A 257 -5.10 -17.63 -7.52
N THR A 258 -5.65 -18.48 -6.64
CA THR A 258 -6.67 -19.48 -7.04
C THR A 258 -8.02 -19.40 -6.32
N ASP A 259 -8.29 -18.37 -5.51
CA ASP A 259 -9.60 -18.30 -4.88
C ASP A 259 -10.74 -17.99 -5.86
N LYS A 260 -11.88 -18.67 -5.61
CA LYS A 260 -13.17 -18.66 -6.34
C LYS A 260 -13.83 -17.26 -6.44
N ILE A 261 -13.13 -16.22 -6.02
CA ILE A 261 -13.42 -14.80 -6.24
C ILE A 261 -12.33 -14.33 -7.21
N GLY A 262 -12.48 -14.73 -8.48
CA GLY A 262 -11.54 -14.55 -9.61
C GLY A 262 -10.19 -13.92 -9.29
N SER A 263 -9.15 -14.74 -9.08
CA SER A 263 -7.72 -14.41 -9.13
C SER A 263 -7.40 -12.91 -9.06
N ALA A 264 -7.42 -12.37 -7.85
CA ALA A 264 -7.27 -10.93 -7.66
C ALA A 264 -5.82 -10.46 -7.80
N ILE A 265 -4.85 -11.37 -7.74
CA ILE A 265 -3.42 -11.05 -7.68
C ILE A 265 -2.66 -12.01 -8.59
N HIS A 266 -1.69 -11.47 -9.31
CA HIS A 266 -0.70 -12.27 -9.99
C HIS A 266 0.60 -12.36 -9.19
N VAL A 267 1.23 -13.53 -9.17
CA VAL A 267 2.41 -13.78 -8.33
C VAL A 267 3.65 -14.01 -9.18
N ILE A 268 4.72 -13.29 -8.89
CA ILE A 268 6.06 -13.55 -9.42
C ILE A 268 6.95 -13.99 -8.28
N VAL A 269 7.59 -15.15 -8.41
CA VAL A 269 8.59 -15.63 -7.46
C VAL A 269 9.97 -15.58 -8.11
N SER A 270 10.87 -14.75 -7.60
CA SER A 270 12.27 -14.70 -8.04
C SER A 270 13.12 -15.52 -7.07
N ALA A 271 13.50 -16.73 -7.50
CA ALA A 271 14.22 -17.68 -6.66
C ALA A 271 15.74 -17.61 -6.91
N SER A 272 16.51 -17.22 -5.90
CA SER A 272 17.97 -17.08 -6.01
C SER A 272 18.72 -18.39 -6.29
N SER A 273 18.09 -19.55 -6.06
CA SER A 273 18.65 -20.86 -6.33
C SER A 273 17.73 -21.70 -7.22
N ALA A 274 18.34 -22.50 -8.10
CA ALA A 274 17.62 -23.46 -8.95
C ALA A 274 16.82 -24.48 -8.13
N ALA A 275 17.34 -24.91 -6.97
CA ALA A 275 16.64 -25.87 -6.11
C ALA A 275 15.33 -25.30 -5.55
N VAL A 276 15.34 -24.05 -5.08
CA VAL A 276 14.12 -23.36 -4.62
C VAL A 276 13.14 -23.17 -5.78
N ALA A 277 13.66 -22.84 -6.98
CA ALA A 277 12.81 -22.72 -8.16
C ALA A 277 12.11 -24.02 -8.54
N LEU A 278 12.85 -25.14 -8.51
CA LEU A 278 12.32 -26.47 -8.83
C LEU A 278 11.40 -27.04 -7.75
N ALA A 279 11.58 -26.62 -6.50
CA ALA A 279 10.73 -27.03 -5.38
C ALA A 279 9.43 -26.22 -5.29
N PHE A 280 9.33 -25.10 -5.99
CA PHE A 280 8.12 -24.29 -6.03
C PHE A 280 7.08 -24.93 -6.95
N ASP A 281 5.88 -25.05 -6.43
CA ASP A 281 4.74 -25.62 -7.13
C ASP A 281 3.52 -24.77 -6.80
N ALA A 282 3.02 -24.00 -7.77
CA ALA A 282 1.77 -23.24 -7.67
C ALA A 282 0.54 -24.03 -8.19
N GLY A 283 0.64 -25.36 -8.23
CA GLY A 283 -0.43 -26.26 -8.66
C GLY A 283 -0.25 -26.66 -10.11
N GLY A 284 0.96 -27.10 -10.47
CA GLY A 284 1.28 -27.66 -11.78
C GLY A 284 1.47 -26.63 -12.90
N THR A 285 1.81 -27.14 -14.09
CA THR A 285 2.08 -26.36 -15.31
C THR A 285 0.84 -25.64 -15.83
N GLU A 286 -0.35 -26.03 -15.38
CA GLU A 286 -1.61 -25.34 -15.66
C GLU A 286 -1.74 -23.99 -14.93
N ARG A 287 -1.00 -23.78 -13.83
CA ARG A 287 -1.11 -22.57 -12.97
C ARG A 287 0.20 -21.78 -12.85
N GLN A 288 1.30 -22.38 -13.30
CA GLN A 288 2.64 -21.84 -13.20
C GLN A 288 3.33 -21.78 -14.56
N VAL A 289 4.08 -20.71 -14.78
CA VAL A 289 5.05 -20.62 -15.89
C VAL A 289 6.44 -20.43 -15.32
N ASP A 290 7.39 -21.21 -15.83
CA ASP A 290 8.78 -21.18 -15.40
C ASP A 290 9.61 -20.40 -16.43
N ILE A 291 10.27 -19.33 -15.99
CA ILE A 291 11.20 -18.55 -16.81
C ILE A 291 12.60 -18.74 -16.25
N TRP A 292 13.51 -19.23 -17.09
CA TRP A 292 14.90 -19.48 -16.72
C TRP A 292 15.81 -18.37 -17.22
N VAL A 293 16.44 -17.66 -16.28
CA VAL A 293 17.44 -16.63 -16.58
C VAL A 293 18.83 -17.27 -16.60
N GLY A 294 19.39 -17.39 -17.81
CA GLY A 294 20.74 -17.87 -18.06
C GLY A 294 21.84 -16.86 -17.69
N ASP A 295 23.08 -17.33 -17.76
CA ASP A 295 24.26 -16.45 -17.80
C ASP A 295 24.22 -15.59 -19.10
N LEU A 296 25.07 -14.57 -19.22
CA LEU A 296 25.07 -13.68 -20.38
C LEU A 296 25.50 -14.40 -21.66
N THR A 297 25.02 -13.96 -22.82
CA THR A 297 25.68 -14.30 -24.09
C THR A 297 26.99 -13.52 -24.24
N GLU A 298 27.77 -13.84 -25.26
CA GLU A 298 29.00 -13.11 -25.57
C GLU A 298 28.72 -11.64 -25.90
N GLU A 299 27.67 -11.38 -26.69
CA GLU A 299 27.24 -10.05 -27.08
C GLU A 299 26.75 -9.26 -25.86
N GLU A 300 25.90 -9.88 -25.02
CA GLU A 300 25.42 -9.28 -23.78
C GLU A 300 26.57 -8.94 -22.82
N ALA A 301 27.59 -9.80 -22.73
CA ALA A 301 28.77 -9.56 -21.88
C ALA A 301 29.63 -8.40 -22.41
N LYS A 302 29.83 -8.31 -23.73
CA LYS A 302 30.54 -7.19 -24.35
C LYS A 302 29.82 -5.86 -24.11
N GLU A 303 28.50 -5.83 -24.30
CA GLU A 303 27.68 -4.66 -24.02
C GLU A 303 27.77 -4.26 -22.53
N PHE A 304 27.69 -5.23 -21.62
CA PHE A 304 27.80 -4.98 -20.18
C PHE A 304 29.14 -4.33 -19.80
N LEU A 305 30.24 -4.84 -20.37
CA LEU A 305 31.58 -4.30 -20.10
C LEU A 305 31.78 -2.93 -20.76
N ALA A 306 31.20 -2.69 -21.93
CA ALA A 306 31.21 -1.39 -22.57
C ALA A 306 30.52 -0.31 -21.71
N LEU A 307 29.35 -0.62 -21.12
CA LEU A 307 28.67 0.27 -20.16
C LEU A 307 29.55 0.62 -18.94
N HIS A 308 30.50 -0.24 -18.60
CA HIS A 308 31.42 -0.03 -17.48
C HIS A 308 32.80 0.51 -17.89
N GLY A 309 33.00 0.86 -19.17
CA GLY A 309 34.26 1.41 -19.69
C GLY A 309 35.37 0.35 -19.86
N HIS A 310 35.00 -0.91 -20.07
CA HIS A 310 35.91 -2.05 -20.17
C HIS A 310 35.76 -2.83 -21.49
N GLU A 311 35.23 -2.20 -22.54
CA GLU A 311 35.02 -2.79 -23.87
C GLU A 311 36.27 -3.48 -24.46
N ASN A 312 37.46 -2.90 -24.22
CA ASN A 312 38.73 -3.39 -24.76
C ASN A 312 39.37 -4.52 -23.95
N LYS A 313 38.78 -4.94 -22.83
CA LYS A 313 39.32 -5.98 -21.92
C LYS A 313 38.39 -7.18 -21.79
N TRP A 314 37.49 -7.37 -22.76
CA TRP A 314 36.41 -8.34 -22.64
C TRP A 314 36.91 -9.78 -22.44
N GLU A 315 37.96 -10.18 -23.17
CA GLU A 315 38.56 -11.53 -23.11
C GLU A 315 39.11 -11.81 -21.70
N ASP A 316 39.89 -10.89 -21.15
CA ASP A 316 40.46 -10.99 -19.79
C ASP A 316 39.36 -11.17 -18.73
N PHE A 317 38.25 -10.44 -18.87
CA PHE A 317 37.12 -10.52 -17.95
C PHE A 317 36.40 -11.86 -18.04
N VAL A 318 36.13 -12.34 -19.25
CA VAL A 318 35.39 -13.59 -19.45
C VAL A 318 36.23 -14.81 -19.09
N ASP A 319 37.52 -14.81 -19.38
CA ASP A 319 38.43 -15.86 -18.93
C ASP A 319 38.50 -15.95 -17.40
N ALA A 320 38.50 -14.80 -16.71
CA ALA A 320 38.56 -14.77 -15.24
C ALA A 320 37.22 -15.03 -14.55
N CYS A 321 36.10 -14.54 -15.10
CA CYS A 321 34.82 -14.45 -14.40
C CYS A 321 33.70 -15.31 -15.03
N GLY A 322 33.90 -15.78 -16.26
CA GLY A 322 32.88 -16.33 -17.13
C GLY A 322 31.79 -15.31 -17.50
N PHE A 323 30.67 -15.81 -18.04
CA PHE A 323 29.55 -14.98 -18.50
C PHE A 323 28.55 -14.60 -17.39
N ARG A 324 28.88 -14.80 -16.12
CA ARG A 324 27.94 -14.52 -15.03
C ARG A 324 27.94 -13.04 -14.70
N ILE A 325 26.81 -12.36 -14.95
CA ILE A 325 26.69 -10.91 -14.75
C ILE A 325 27.13 -10.45 -13.36
N GLY A 326 26.78 -11.18 -12.28
CA GLY A 326 27.20 -10.77 -10.94
C GLY A 326 28.67 -11.05 -10.62
N ASN A 327 29.38 -11.87 -11.39
CA ASN A 327 30.84 -11.99 -11.30
C ASN A 327 31.50 -10.84 -12.05
N LEU A 328 31.04 -10.55 -13.28
CA LEU A 328 31.52 -9.44 -14.10
C LEU A 328 31.35 -8.10 -13.37
N ALA A 329 30.17 -7.86 -12.76
CA ALA A 329 29.91 -6.65 -11.98
C ALA A 329 30.89 -6.48 -10.81
N LYS A 330 31.16 -7.56 -10.06
CA LYS A 330 32.15 -7.53 -8.96
C LYS A 330 33.56 -7.25 -9.45
N ALA A 331 33.95 -7.81 -10.60
CA ALA A 331 35.25 -7.55 -11.20
C ALA A 331 35.37 -6.07 -11.63
N CYS A 332 34.33 -5.51 -12.26
CA CYS A 332 34.28 -4.09 -12.62
C CYS A 332 34.41 -3.19 -11.37
N GLU A 333 33.66 -3.48 -10.30
CA GLU A 333 33.74 -2.74 -9.04
C GLU A 333 35.13 -2.80 -8.41
N ASN A 334 35.79 -3.97 -8.43
CA ASN A 334 37.13 -4.12 -7.87
C ASN A 334 38.17 -3.31 -8.65
N LEU A 335 38.07 -3.26 -9.99
CA LEU A 335 38.97 -2.43 -10.80
C LEU A 335 38.74 -0.94 -10.56
N LYS A 336 37.48 -0.49 -10.42
CA LYS A 336 37.16 0.91 -10.08
C LYS A 336 37.75 1.34 -8.73
N ARG A 337 37.94 0.41 -7.78
CA ARG A 337 38.56 0.71 -6.48
C ARG A 337 40.08 0.80 -6.52
N LEU A 338 40.71 0.24 -7.56
CA LEU A 338 42.16 0.21 -7.72
C LEU A 338 42.68 1.36 -8.58
N ALA A 339 41.81 1.99 -9.38
CA ALA A 339 42.10 3.17 -10.19
C ALA A 339 41.89 4.46 -9.38
#